data_AF-A0A955RA22-F1
#
_entry.id   AF-A0A955RA22-F1
#
_cell.length_a   1.000
_cell.length_b   1.000
_cell.length_c   1.000
_cell.angle_alpha   90.00
_cell.angle_beta   90.00
_cell.angle_gamma   90.00
#
_symmetry.space_group_name_H-M   'P 1'
#
loop_
_entity.id
_entity.type
_entity.pdbx_description
1 polymer ?
#
loop_
_entity_poly.entity_id
_entity_poly.type
_entity_poly.pdbx_seq_one_letter_code
_entity_poly.pdbx_strand_id
1 'polypeptide(L)'
;MKPPTIGVLSFLAGVRREGFLAFIGSVWREHGDVFQVRIGRKTMLFAMHPDAVAHVSVDNRDNYAKLETYDAVRDYLIGEGLVASNGELWRRQRKLMAPFFTPKSITTYAAVMIRDAETLGERWEGLATEGGEVEIAEEMTLVTASIILQAMFSTQTVEAVRQMKEAVETMVAYANRRMVGFVPPLWVPTPFNQRYKRVRKLVYDTISGLIAERRATPEADWPDDLLSRLMNARDEETGEPMTELLLRDESITICSTSTPRVGA
;
A
#
# COMPACT_ATOMS: atom_id res chain seq x y z
N MET A 1 -14.55 26.59 -20.55
CA MET A 1 -13.38 27.49 -20.44
C MET A 1 -12.13 26.61 -20.27
N LYS A 2 -10.99 26.89 -20.91
CA LYS A 2 -9.78 26.06 -20.73
C LYS A 2 -9.12 26.44 -19.39
N PRO A 3 -8.77 25.47 -18.53
CA PRO A 3 -8.15 25.79 -17.25
C PRO A 3 -6.73 26.37 -17.44
N PRO A 4 -6.25 27.21 -16.50
CA PRO A 4 -4.89 27.73 -16.50
C PRO A 4 -3.86 26.61 -16.62
N THR A 5 -2.86 26.78 -17.49
CA THR A 5 -1.89 25.73 -17.82
C THR A 5 -0.49 26.11 -17.39
N ILE A 6 0.11 25.29 -16.54
CA ILE A 6 1.47 25.44 -16.06
C ILE A 6 2.40 24.59 -16.93
N GLY A 7 3.47 25.22 -17.42
CA GLY A 7 4.50 24.54 -18.19
C GLY A 7 5.34 23.58 -17.33
N VAL A 8 5.84 22.52 -17.95
CA VAL A 8 6.68 21.49 -17.29
C VAL A 8 7.85 22.11 -16.54
N LEU A 9 8.54 23.09 -17.15
CA LEU A 9 9.72 23.73 -16.55
C LEU A 9 9.36 24.55 -15.31
N SER A 10 8.27 25.31 -15.37
CA SER A 10 7.77 26.07 -14.22
C SER A 10 7.36 25.15 -13.08
N PHE A 11 6.69 24.04 -13.40
CA PHE A 11 6.33 23.01 -12.43
C PHE A 11 7.58 22.40 -11.77
N LEU A 12 8.54 21.90 -12.55
CA LEU A 12 9.75 21.29 -12.01
C LEU A 12 10.60 22.27 -11.20
N ALA A 13 10.76 23.51 -11.68
CA ALA A 13 11.51 24.54 -10.98
C ALA A 13 10.83 24.94 -9.66
N GLY A 14 9.50 25.11 -9.68
CA GLY A 14 8.71 25.43 -8.49
C GLY A 14 8.74 24.32 -7.45
N VAL A 15 8.49 23.07 -7.87
CA VAL A 15 8.59 21.88 -7.00
C VAL A 15 9.99 21.74 -6.41
N ARG A 16 11.05 21.99 -7.19
CA ARG A 16 12.43 21.94 -6.69
C ARG A 16 12.74 23.05 -5.69
N ARG A 17 12.17 24.25 -5.86
CA ARG A 17 12.46 25.43 -5.02
C ARG A 17 11.72 25.41 -3.70
N GLU A 18 10.43 25.05 -3.72
CA GLU A 18 9.51 25.23 -2.59
C GLU A 18 8.97 23.90 -2.06
N GLY A 19 9.19 22.78 -2.76
CA GLY A 19 8.52 21.51 -2.51
C GLY A 19 7.16 21.41 -3.23
N PHE A 20 6.67 20.19 -3.41
CA PHE A 20 5.46 19.93 -4.19
C PHE A 20 4.22 20.61 -3.59
N LEU A 21 3.97 20.44 -2.28
CA LEU A 21 2.77 20.96 -1.63
C LEU A 21 2.74 22.49 -1.60
N ALA A 22 3.86 23.13 -1.25
CA ALA A 22 3.92 24.59 -1.21
C ALA A 22 3.74 25.21 -2.60
N PHE A 23 4.36 24.61 -3.62
CA PHE A 23 4.19 25.05 -5.00
C PHE A 23 2.76 24.86 -5.51
N ILE A 24 2.14 23.69 -5.29
CA ILE A 24 0.74 23.47 -5.66
C ILE A 24 -0.20 24.42 -4.91
N GLY A 25 0.10 24.74 -3.65
CA GLY A 25 -0.66 25.72 -2.87
C GLY A 25 -0.49 27.17 -3.32
N SER A 26 0.68 27.56 -3.86
CA SER A 26 0.86 28.89 -4.44
C SER A 26 0.10 29.02 -5.77
N VAL A 27 0.20 28.00 -6.61
CA VAL A 27 -0.55 27.89 -7.87
C VAL A 27 -2.06 27.93 -7.64
N TRP A 28 -2.57 27.18 -6.66
CA TRP A 28 -3.99 27.18 -6.31
C TRP A 28 -4.48 28.57 -5.88
N ARG A 29 -3.70 29.28 -5.07
CA ARG A 29 -4.03 30.66 -4.67
C ARG A 29 -4.03 31.65 -5.84
N GLU A 30 -3.23 31.42 -6.86
CA GLU A 30 -3.14 32.28 -8.04
C GLU A 30 -4.23 31.96 -9.09
N HIS A 31 -4.51 30.68 -9.34
CA HIS A 31 -5.33 30.23 -10.46
C HIS A 31 -6.70 29.66 -10.06
N GLY A 32 -6.96 29.52 -8.76
CA GLY A 32 -8.19 28.95 -8.21
C GLY A 32 -8.24 27.43 -8.27
N ASP A 33 -9.44 26.89 -8.08
CA ASP A 33 -9.65 25.47 -7.76
C ASP A 33 -9.40 24.48 -8.89
N VAL A 34 -9.27 24.96 -10.12
CA VAL A 34 -9.04 24.11 -11.30
C VAL A 34 -7.93 24.68 -12.17
N PHE A 35 -6.82 23.96 -12.24
CA PHE A 35 -5.71 24.27 -13.15
C PHE A 35 -5.10 22.97 -13.67
N GLN A 36 -4.23 23.07 -14.66
CA GLN A 36 -3.55 21.91 -15.23
C GLN A 36 -2.04 22.11 -15.34
N VAL A 37 -1.29 21.03 -15.15
CA VAL A 37 0.15 20.96 -15.36
C VAL A 37 0.41 20.09 -16.58
N ARG A 38 1.19 20.59 -17.55
CA ARG A 38 1.67 19.75 -18.64
C ARG A 38 2.91 18.99 -18.19
N ILE A 39 2.91 17.66 -18.34
CA ILE A 39 4.03 16.77 -18.04
C ILE A 39 4.36 15.97 -19.30
N GLY A 40 5.33 16.45 -20.08
CA GLY A 40 5.65 15.89 -21.39
C GLY A 40 4.45 15.96 -22.34
N ARG A 41 3.95 14.80 -22.79
CA ARG A 41 2.77 14.67 -23.67
C ARG A 41 1.46 14.56 -22.90
N LYS A 42 1.51 14.42 -21.57
CA LYS A 42 0.35 14.25 -20.71
C LYS A 42 -0.03 15.59 -20.05
N THR A 43 -1.31 15.72 -19.73
CA THR A 43 -1.85 16.86 -18.98
C THR A 43 -2.42 16.33 -17.68
N MET A 44 -1.95 16.84 -16.55
CA MET A 44 -2.48 16.53 -15.23
C MET A 44 -3.41 17.66 -14.82
N LEU A 45 -4.69 17.35 -14.59
CA LEU A 45 -5.68 18.30 -14.09
C LEU A 45 -5.71 18.25 -12.57
N PHE A 46 -5.64 19.40 -11.92
CA PHE A 46 -5.85 19.56 -10.50
C PHE A 46 -7.25 20.13 -10.29
N ALA A 47 -8.03 19.47 -9.43
CA ALA A 47 -9.37 19.88 -9.04
C ALA A 47 -9.46 19.87 -7.51
N MET A 48 -9.48 21.05 -6.90
CA MET A 48 -9.37 21.22 -5.45
C MET A 48 -10.67 21.63 -4.77
N HIS A 49 -11.66 22.10 -5.52
CA HIS A 49 -12.97 22.44 -4.96
C HIS A 49 -13.65 21.17 -4.43
N PRO A 50 -14.29 21.18 -3.24
CA PRO A 50 -14.97 20.02 -2.66
C PRO A 50 -15.95 19.34 -3.64
N ASP A 51 -16.74 20.10 -4.37
CA ASP A 51 -17.69 19.56 -5.36
C ASP A 51 -16.98 18.83 -6.50
N ALA A 52 -15.81 19.31 -6.94
CA ALA A 52 -15.03 18.65 -7.98
C ALA A 52 -14.37 17.37 -7.45
N VAL A 53 -13.89 17.39 -6.19
CA VAL A 53 -13.36 16.20 -5.50
C VAL A 53 -14.46 15.14 -5.35
N ALA A 54 -15.67 15.54 -4.94
CA ALA A 54 -16.84 14.67 -4.83
C ALA A 54 -17.23 14.10 -6.20
N HIS A 55 -17.28 14.94 -7.23
CA HIS A 55 -17.59 14.50 -8.59
C HIS A 55 -16.61 13.44 -9.08
N VAL A 56 -15.30 13.67 -8.93
CA VAL A 56 -14.25 12.74 -9.40
C VAL A 56 -14.21 11.46 -8.57
N SER A 57 -14.37 11.57 -7.25
CA SER A 57 -14.12 10.45 -6.32
C SER A 57 -15.37 9.63 -6.01
N VAL A 58 -16.56 10.21 -6.16
CA VAL A 58 -17.84 9.62 -5.74
C VAL A 58 -18.83 9.59 -6.91
N ASP A 59 -19.32 10.74 -7.36
CA ASP A 59 -20.51 10.82 -8.22
C ASP A 59 -20.27 10.28 -9.63
N ASN A 60 -19.04 10.44 -10.14
CA ASN A 60 -18.67 10.09 -11.51
C ASN A 60 -17.41 9.23 -11.58
N ARG A 61 -17.09 8.51 -10.49
CA ARG A 61 -15.84 7.74 -10.34
C ARG A 61 -15.56 6.76 -11.48
N ASP A 62 -16.60 6.18 -12.08
CA ASP A 62 -16.48 5.13 -13.09
C ASP A 62 -15.88 5.69 -14.41
N ASN A 63 -15.89 7.02 -14.59
CA ASN A 63 -15.19 7.73 -15.67
C ASN A 63 -13.72 8.10 -15.33
N TYR A 64 -13.27 7.86 -14.10
CA TYR A 64 -11.93 8.19 -13.62
C TYR A 64 -11.19 6.93 -13.15
N ALA A 65 -10.88 6.05 -14.09
CA ALA A 65 -10.12 4.84 -13.79
C ALA A 65 -8.72 5.17 -13.24
N LYS A 66 -8.22 4.32 -12.33
CA LYS A 66 -6.81 4.31 -11.91
C LYS A 66 -5.97 3.72 -13.05
N LEU A 67 -5.73 4.57 -14.06
CA LEU A 67 -4.99 4.28 -15.29
C LEU A 67 -3.47 4.27 -15.00
N GLU A 68 -2.68 4.77 -15.96
CA GLU A 68 -1.22 4.66 -16.03
C GLU A 68 -0.46 5.08 -14.76
N THR A 69 -1.03 5.96 -13.94
CA THR A 69 -0.40 6.40 -12.68
C THR A 69 -0.26 5.24 -11.68
N TYR A 70 -1.12 4.21 -11.76
CA TYR A 70 -1.07 3.05 -10.87
C TYR A 70 -0.41 1.82 -11.49
N ASP A 71 -0.04 1.83 -12.77
CA ASP A 71 0.56 0.67 -13.46
C ASP A 71 1.83 0.20 -12.76
N ALA A 72 2.68 1.12 -12.30
CA ALA A 72 3.88 0.73 -11.56
C ALA A 72 3.57 0.03 -10.22
N VAL A 73 2.51 0.43 -9.52
CA VAL A 73 2.07 -0.23 -8.29
C VAL A 73 1.44 -1.58 -8.61
N ARG A 74 0.62 -1.66 -9.66
CA ARG A 74 0.02 -2.92 -10.15
C ARG A 74 1.10 -3.92 -10.55
N ASP A 75 1.99 -3.54 -11.46
CA ASP A 75 2.95 -4.44 -12.08
C ASP A 75 4.07 -4.88 -11.14
N TYR A 76 4.46 -4.00 -10.20
CA TYR A 76 5.68 -4.22 -9.40
C TYR A 76 5.46 -4.39 -7.90
N LEU A 77 4.28 -4.08 -7.37
CA LEU A 77 4.02 -4.17 -5.94
C LEU A 77 2.87 -5.14 -5.63
N ILE A 78 1.64 -4.76 -5.97
CA ILE A 78 0.42 -5.40 -5.43
C ILE A 78 -0.36 -6.24 -6.43
N GLY A 79 0.06 -6.33 -7.70
CA GLY A 79 -0.71 -7.04 -8.72
C GLY A 79 -2.12 -6.45 -8.85
N GLU A 80 -3.11 -7.34 -8.95
CA GLU A 80 -4.53 -6.97 -8.96
C GLU A 80 -5.10 -6.83 -7.54
N GLY A 81 -4.30 -6.39 -6.57
CA GLY A 81 -4.80 -6.09 -5.23
C GLY A 81 -5.76 -4.90 -5.21
N LEU A 82 -6.64 -4.86 -4.20
CA LEU A 82 -7.76 -3.92 -4.07
C LEU A 82 -7.41 -2.46 -4.35
N VAL A 83 -6.19 -2.02 -3.99
CA VAL A 83 -5.76 -0.63 -4.18
C VAL A 83 -5.52 -0.30 -5.67
N ALA A 84 -5.05 -1.24 -6.49
CA ALA A 84 -4.77 -1.05 -7.91
C ALA A 84 -5.93 -1.42 -8.85
N SER A 85 -6.90 -2.20 -8.37
CA SER A 85 -8.03 -2.65 -9.18
C SER A 85 -9.08 -1.55 -9.43
N ASN A 86 -9.86 -1.74 -10.50
CA ASN A 86 -10.92 -0.84 -10.96
C ASN A 86 -12.21 -1.64 -11.28
N GLY A 87 -13.33 -0.93 -11.45
CA GLY A 87 -14.57 -1.49 -11.99
C GLY A 87 -15.14 -2.64 -11.16
N GLU A 88 -15.61 -3.69 -11.84
CA GLU A 88 -16.23 -4.86 -11.20
C GLU A 88 -15.28 -5.63 -10.29
N LEU A 89 -14.01 -5.80 -10.70
CA LEU A 89 -13.00 -6.48 -9.88
C LEU A 89 -12.82 -5.78 -8.53
N TRP A 90 -12.69 -4.45 -8.55
CA TRP A 90 -12.61 -3.66 -7.31
C TRP A 90 -13.88 -3.79 -6.46
N ARG A 91 -15.08 -3.73 -7.06
CA ARG A 91 -16.34 -3.87 -6.31
C ARG A 91 -16.41 -5.23 -5.62
N ARG A 92 -16.06 -6.30 -6.35
CA ARG A 92 -16.01 -7.68 -5.86
C ARG A 92 -15.05 -7.83 -4.68
N GLN A 93 -13.80 -7.42 -4.85
CA GLN A 93 -12.79 -7.47 -3.78
C GLN A 93 -13.19 -6.63 -2.57
N ARG A 94 -13.69 -5.41 -2.79
CA ARG A 94 -14.11 -4.51 -1.71
C ARG A 94 -15.23 -5.14 -0.88
N LYS A 95 -16.19 -5.79 -1.53
CA LYS A 95 -17.31 -6.50 -0.89
C LYS A 95 -16.81 -7.71 -0.08
N LEU A 96 -15.92 -8.51 -0.67
CA LEU A 96 -15.29 -9.66 0.02
C LEU A 96 -14.48 -9.24 1.25
N MET A 97 -13.76 -8.12 1.17
CA MET A 97 -12.88 -7.67 2.24
C MET A 97 -13.59 -6.88 3.34
N ALA A 98 -14.67 -6.15 3.02
CA ALA A 98 -15.33 -5.24 3.95
C ALA A 98 -15.71 -5.85 5.32
N PRO A 99 -16.22 -7.09 5.42
CA PRO A 99 -16.56 -7.71 6.70
C PRO A 99 -15.38 -7.81 7.67
N PHE A 100 -14.15 -7.95 7.16
CA PHE A 100 -12.95 -8.09 7.99
C PHE A 100 -12.46 -6.78 8.60
N PHE A 101 -12.93 -5.64 8.08
CA PHE A 101 -12.59 -4.30 8.56
C PHE A 101 -13.74 -3.64 9.35
N THR A 102 -14.67 -4.43 9.88
CA THR A 102 -15.71 -3.93 10.80
C THR A 102 -15.12 -3.70 12.20
N PRO A 103 -15.69 -2.81 13.03
CA PRO A 103 -15.24 -2.62 14.41
C PRO A 103 -15.17 -3.93 15.20
N LYS A 104 -16.17 -4.81 15.03
CA LYS A 104 -16.21 -6.13 15.66
C LYS A 104 -15.04 -7.01 15.20
N SER A 105 -14.75 -7.07 13.90
CA SER A 105 -13.60 -7.83 13.40
C SER A 105 -12.26 -7.25 13.84
N ILE A 106 -12.15 -5.92 13.95
CA ILE A 106 -10.92 -5.27 14.44
C ILE A 106 -10.67 -5.64 15.91
N THR A 107 -11.72 -5.76 16.74
CA THR A 107 -11.54 -6.17 18.14
C THR A 107 -10.92 -7.54 18.31
N THR A 108 -10.99 -8.45 17.33
CA THR A 108 -10.31 -9.75 17.41
C THR A 108 -8.79 -9.62 17.35
N TYR A 109 -8.26 -8.50 16.84
CA TYR A 109 -6.83 -8.20 16.80
C TYR A 109 -6.32 -7.37 17.99
N ALA A 110 -7.22 -6.97 18.91
CA ALA A 110 -6.87 -6.10 20.03
C ALA A 110 -5.76 -6.69 20.92
N ALA A 111 -5.78 -8.00 21.15
CA ALA A 111 -4.75 -8.67 21.95
C ALA A 111 -3.35 -8.54 21.33
N VAL A 112 -3.23 -8.66 20.00
CA VAL A 112 -1.97 -8.47 19.27
C VAL A 112 -1.51 -7.02 19.36
N MET A 113 -2.44 -6.06 19.19
CA MET A 113 -2.14 -4.63 19.29
C MET A 113 -1.64 -4.24 20.69
N ILE A 114 -2.29 -4.76 21.74
CA ILE A 114 -1.90 -4.50 23.14
C ILE A 114 -0.51 -5.07 23.41
N ARG A 115 -0.28 -6.35 23.08
CA ARG A 115 1.02 -7.01 23.27
C ARG A 115 2.16 -6.24 22.59
N ASP A 116 1.98 -5.85 21.32
CA ASP A 116 3.02 -5.16 20.56
C ASP A 116 3.25 -3.73 21.09
N ALA A 117 2.19 -3.06 21.60
CA ALA A 117 2.31 -1.76 22.25
C ALA A 117 3.03 -1.85 23.62
N GLU A 118 2.74 -2.87 24.43
CA GLU A 118 3.44 -3.13 25.69
C GLU A 118 4.92 -3.42 25.45
N THR A 119 5.24 -4.27 24.47
CA THR A 119 6.63 -4.57 24.07
C THR A 119 7.39 -3.31 23.64
N LEU A 120 6.72 -2.43 22.88
CA LEU A 120 7.27 -1.14 22.48
C LEU A 120 7.53 -0.24 23.70
N GLY A 121 6.58 -0.18 24.63
CA GLY A 121 6.68 0.59 25.87
C GLY A 121 7.86 0.15 26.74
N GLU A 122 8.01 -1.16 26.99
CA GLU A 122 9.12 -1.73 27.76
C GLU A 122 10.48 -1.35 27.15
N ARG A 123 10.61 -1.43 25.82
CA ARG A 123 11.83 -1.01 25.12
C ARG A 123 12.11 0.48 25.30
N TRP A 124 11.08 1.32 25.18
CA TRP A 124 11.23 2.76 25.33
C TRP A 124 11.58 3.16 26.76
N GLU A 125 11.04 2.48 27.78
CA GLU A 125 11.43 2.68 29.19
C GLU A 125 12.92 2.37 29.41
N GLY A 126 13.42 1.30 28.80
CA GLY A 126 14.83 0.96 28.81
C GLY A 126 15.71 2.05 28.19
N LEU A 127 15.35 2.51 26.99
CA LEU A 127 16.07 3.60 26.30
C LEU A 127 16.02 4.91 27.07
N ALA A 128 14.87 5.25 27.66
CA ALA A 128 14.70 6.47 28.45
C ALA A 128 15.61 6.48 29.68
N THR A 129 15.81 5.32 30.32
CA THR A 129 16.73 5.16 31.45
C THR A 129 18.19 5.49 31.07
N GLU A 130 18.56 5.21 29.82
CA GLU A 130 19.87 5.49 29.24
C GLU A 130 19.97 6.91 28.62
N GLY A 131 18.88 7.69 28.64
CA GLY A 131 18.80 9.00 27.99
C GLY A 131 18.77 8.93 26.45
N GLY A 132 18.32 7.81 25.89
CA GLY A 132 18.26 7.57 24.45
C GLY A 132 17.11 8.29 23.75
N GLU A 133 17.33 8.63 22.48
CA GLU A 133 16.32 9.18 21.57
C GLU A 133 15.75 8.09 20.66
N VAL A 134 14.51 8.27 20.19
CA VAL A 134 13.85 7.36 19.24
C VAL A 134 13.31 8.11 18.04
N GLU A 135 13.43 7.52 16.85
CA GLU A 135 12.77 8.02 15.65
C GLU A 135 11.33 7.49 15.59
N ILE A 136 10.36 8.32 15.99
CA ILE A 136 8.95 7.90 16.13
C ILE A 136 8.39 7.32 14.83
N ALA A 137 8.78 7.86 13.66
CA ALA A 137 8.29 7.33 12.40
C ALA A 137 8.75 5.89 12.16
N GLU A 138 10.00 5.57 12.50
CA GLU A 138 10.56 4.22 12.37
C GLU A 138 9.90 3.26 13.37
N GLU A 139 9.77 3.67 14.63
CA GLU A 139 9.12 2.88 15.67
C GLU A 139 7.66 2.56 15.34
N MET A 140 6.89 3.57 14.88
CA MET A 140 5.50 3.39 14.45
C MET A 140 5.39 2.49 13.22
N THR A 141 6.36 2.55 12.32
CA THR A 141 6.40 1.63 11.17
C THR A 141 6.62 0.18 11.62
N LEU A 142 7.57 -0.03 12.53
CA LEU A 142 7.91 -1.38 13.01
C LEU A 142 6.76 -2.01 13.78
N VAL A 143 6.15 -1.29 14.72
CA VAL A 143 5.04 -1.83 15.52
C VAL A 143 3.80 -2.08 14.66
N THR A 144 3.48 -1.20 13.71
CA THR A 144 2.32 -1.40 12.82
C THR A 144 2.54 -2.55 11.84
N ALA A 145 3.75 -2.68 11.29
CA ALA A 145 4.10 -3.83 10.44
C ALA A 145 4.02 -5.15 11.22
N SER A 146 4.49 -5.17 12.47
CA SER A 146 4.36 -6.34 13.35
C SER A 146 2.90 -6.71 13.58
N ILE A 147 2.06 -5.75 14.01
CA ILE A 147 0.63 -5.98 14.24
C ILE A 147 -0.05 -6.52 12.98
N ILE A 148 0.21 -5.93 11.82
CA ILE A 148 -0.43 -6.35 10.55
C ILE A 148 0.04 -7.74 10.14
N LEU A 149 1.33 -8.04 10.23
CA LEU A 149 1.85 -9.36 9.86
C LEU A 149 1.35 -10.45 10.80
N GLN A 150 1.19 -10.15 12.09
CA GLN A 150 0.61 -11.06 13.08
C GLN A 150 -0.90 -11.25 12.86
N ALA A 151 -1.64 -10.16 12.61
CA ALA A 151 -3.07 -10.22 12.30
C ALA A 151 -3.37 -10.95 10.98
N MET A 152 -2.45 -10.86 10.01
CA MET A 152 -2.55 -11.52 8.72
C MET A 152 -2.20 -13.00 8.77
N PHE A 153 -1.16 -13.37 9.50
CA PHE A 153 -0.55 -14.69 9.37
C PHE A 153 -0.49 -15.52 10.66
N SER A 154 -0.90 -14.98 11.81
CA SER A 154 -0.90 -15.57 13.17
C SER A 154 0.42 -16.14 13.71
N THR A 155 1.43 -16.35 12.86
CA THR A 155 2.66 -17.08 13.20
C THR A 155 3.82 -16.49 12.41
N GLN A 156 4.39 -15.39 12.90
CA GLN A 156 5.65 -14.85 12.40
C GLN A 156 6.57 -14.61 13.58
N THR A 157 7.82 -15.05 13.49
CA THR A 157 8.85 -14.62 14.44
C THR A 157 9.15 -13.15 14.21
N VAL A 158 9.68 -12.43 15.21
CA VAL A 158 10.09 -11.02 15.05
C VAL A 158 11.05 -10.85 13.87
N GLU A 159 11.95 -11.81 13.66
CA GLU A 159 12.87 -11.81 12.53
C GLU A 159 12.15 -11.96 11.18
N ALA A 160 11.18 -12.87 11.09
CA ALA A 160 10.38 -13.05 9.87
C ALA A 160 9.55 -11.79 9.56
N VAL A 161 8.98 -11.16 10.58
CA VAL A 161 8.27 -9.87 10.46
C VAL A 161 9.19 -8.81 9.86
N ARG A 162 10.40 -8.68 10.42
CA ARG A 162 11.38 -7.69 9.98
C ARG A 162 11.84 -7.94 8.54
N GLN A 163 12.15 -9.19 8.19
CA GLN A 163 12.55 -9.58 6.84
C GLN A 163 11.44 -9.29 5.82
N MET A 164 10.19 -9.61 6.19
CA MET A 164 9.01 -9.36 5.36
C MET A 164 8.79 -7.86 5.13
N LYS A 165 8.88 -7.04 6.20
CA LYS A 165 8.83 -5.58 6.11
C LYS A 165 9.89 -5.01 5.16
N GLU A 166 11.17 -5.35 5.37
CA GLU A 166 12.27 -4.85 4.54
C GLU A 166 12.11 -5.24 3.05
N ALA A 167 11.55 -6.43 2.79
CA ALA A 167 11.24 -6.89 1.45
C ALA A 167 10.11 -6.08 0.79
N VAL A 168 9.00 -5.82 1.51
CA VAL A 168 7.91 -4.96 1.01
C VAL A 168 8.39 -3.53 0.78
N GLU A 169 9.14 -2.95 1.71
CA GLU A 169 9.76 -1.61 1.57
C GLU A 169 10.59 -1.50 0.29
N THR A 170 11.38 -2.53 0.01
CA THR A 170 12.17 -2.58 -1.22
C THR A 170 11.29 -2.65 -2.48
N MET A 171 10.16 -3.37 -2.43
CA MET A 171 9.18 -3.40 -3.53
C MET A 171 8.47 -2.05 -3.71
N VAL A 172 8.09 -1.37 -2.62
CA VAL A 172 7.46 -0.04 -2.64
C VAL A 172 8.42 0.98 -3.25
N ALA A 173 9.68 0.99 -2.80
CA ALA A 173 10.72 1.86 -3.35
C ALA A 173 10.96 1.61 -4.85
N TYR A 174 10.86 0.35 -5.29
CA TYR A 174 10.94 -0.01 -6.71
C TYR A 174 9.79 0.57 -7.53
N ALA A 175 8.55 0.37 -7.07
CA ALA A 175 7.35 0.90 -7.71
C ALA A 175 7.38 2.44 -7.79
N ASN A 176 7.73 3.11 -6.69
CA ASN A 176 7.84 4.58 -6.64
C ASN A 176 8.87 5.10 -7.64
N ARG A 177 10.07 4.50 -7.68
CA ARG A 177 11.11 4.91 -8.64
C ARG A 177 10.66 4.74 -10.09
N ARG A 178 9.85 3.72 -10.37
CA ARG A 178 9.29 3.46 -11.70
C ARG A 178 8.22 4.48 -12.10
N MET A 179 7.48 5.04 -11.15
CA MET A 179 6.52 6.12 -11.41
C MET A 179 7.20 7.43 -11.83
N VAL A 180 8.28 7.80 -11.13
CA VAL A 180 8.88 9.15 -11.27
C VAL A 180 10.11 9.22 -12.16
N GLY A 181 10.67 8.08 -12.58
CA GLY A 181 11.99 8.04 -13.22
C GLY A 181 12.15 7.05 -14.37
N PHE A 182 13.23 7.26 -15.14
CA PHE A 182 13.67 6.30 -16.14
C PHE A 182 14.41 5.14 -15.46
N VAL A 183 13.71 4.03 -15.25
CA VAL A 183 14.29 2.77 -14.74
C VAL A 183 14.50 1.81 -15.92
N PRO A 184 15.69 1.22 -16.09
CA PRO A 184 15.92 0.21 -17.12
C PRO A 184 14.90 -0.94 -17.00
N PRO A 185 14.48 -1.55 -18.13
CA PRO A 185 13.56 -2.68 -18.10
C PRO A 185 14.02 -3.79 -17.15
N LEU A 186 13.07 -4.50 -16.53
CA LEU A 186 13.36 -5.54 -15.53
C LEU A 186 14.31 -6.65 -16.02
N TRP A 187 14.37 -6.91 -17.33
CA TRP A 187 15.27 -7.91 -17.90
C TRP A 187 16.74 -7.49 -17.83
N VAL A 188 17.05 -6.19 -17.71
CA VAL A 188 18.42 -5.69 -17.55
C VAL A 188 18.92 -6.02 -16.14
N PRO A 189 20.07 -6.70 -15.99
CA PRO A 189 20.58 -7.20 -14.70
C PRO A 189 21.27 -6.11 -13.87
N THR A 190 20.59 -4.99 -13.60
CA THR A 190 21.11 -3.96 -12.70
C THR A 190 21.05 -4.42 -11.24
N PRO A 191 21.94 -3.94 -10.33
CA PRO A 191 21.87 -4.28 -8.91
C PRO A 191 20.49 -4.00 -8.28
N PHE A 192 19.86 -2.92 -8.73
CA PHE A 192 18.51 -2.53 -8.32
C PHE A 192 17.44 -3.53 -8.78
N ASN A 193 17.43 -3.91 -10.06
CA ASN A 193 16.49 -4.91 -10.59
C ASN A 193 16.71 -6.29 -9.96
N GLN A 194 17.97 -6.68 -9.73
CA GLN A 194 18.29 -7.96 -9.08
C GLN A 194 17.87 -7.99 -7.61
N ARG A 195 18.06 -6.89 -6.86
CA ARG A 195 17.57 -6.78 -5.49
C ARG A 195 16.05 -6.90 -5.46
N TYR A 196 15.35 -6.17 -6.32
CA TYR A 196 13.88 -6.26 -6.46
C TYR A 196 13.40 -7.68 -6.76
N LYS A 197 14.00 -8.37 -7.75
CA LYS A 197 13.62 -9.75 -8.09
C LYS A 197 13.79 -10.71 -6.92
N ARG A 198 14.88 -10.57 -6.15
CA ARG A 198 15.14 -11.40 -4.96
C ARG A 198 14.10 -11.17 -3.88
N VAL A 199 13.84 -9.92 -3.49
CA VAL A 199 12.86 -9.63 -2.43
C VAL A 199 11.44 -9.99 -2.86
N ARG A 200 11.07 -9.76 -4.14
CA ARG A 200 9.76 -10.14 -4.66
C ARG A 200 9.57 -11.65 -4.60
N LYS A 201 10.59 -12.42 -4.98
CA LYS A 201 10.55 -13.88 -4.88
C LYS A 201 10.38 -14.32 -3.42
N LEU A 202 11.13 -13.73 -2.49
CA LEU A 202 10.98 -14.01 -1.07
C LEU A 202 9.54 -13.78 -0.59
N VAL A 203 8.98 -12.59 -0.84
CA VAL A 203 7.59 -12.25 -0.47
C VAL A 203 6.60 -13.27 -1.02
N TYR A 204 6.74 -13.60 -2.32
CA TYR A 204 5.81 -14.51 -3.00
C TYR A 204 5.92 -15.92 -2.46
N ASP A 205 7.14 -16.44 -2.28
CA ASP A 205 7.39 -17.78 -1.76
C ASP A 205 6.89 -17.90 -0.32
N THR A 206 7.09 -16.88 0.53
CA THR A 206 6.60 -16.87 1.91
C THR A 206 5.07 -16.94 1.96
N ILE A 207 4.37 -16.10 1.19
CA ILE A 207 2.90 -16.09 1.20
C ILE A 207 2.34 -17.38 0.60
N SER A 208 2.85 -17.83 -0.56
CA SER A 208 2.42 -19.10 -1.15
C SER A 208 2.71 -20.29 -0.24
N GLY A 209 3.85 -20.28 0.48
CA GLY A 209 4.19 -21.29 1.48
C GLY A 209 3.17 -21.33 2.62
N LEU A 210 2.81 -20.17 3.17
CA LEU A 210 1.80 -20.03 4.24
C LEU A 210 0.40 -20.47 3.79
N ILE A 211 0.04 -20.23 2.53
CA ILE A 211 -1.23 -20.70 1.95
C ILE A 211 -1.19 -22.23 1.76
N ALA A 212 -0.08 -22.77 1.26
CA ALA A 212 0.09 -24.20 1.02
C ALA A 212 0.09 -24.99 2.35
N GLU A 213 0.77 -24.49 3.38
CA GLU A 213 0.79 -25.07 4.72
C GLU A 213 -0.62 -25.12 5.33
N ARG A 214 -1.37 -24.01 5.27
CA ARG A 214 -2.77 -23.98 5.72
C ARG A 214 -3.63 -24.99 4.96
N ARG A 215 -3.51 -25.06 3.63
CA ARG A 215 -4.30 -26.04 2.84
C ARG A 215 -3.92 -27.50 3.15
N ALA A 216 -2.75 -27.75 3.71
CA ALA A 216 -2.30 -29.08 4.10
C ALA A 216 -2.82 -29.48 5.50
N THR A 217 -3.27 -28.54 6.32
CA THR A 217 -3.88 -28.81 7.63
C THR A 217 -5.41 -28.86 7.54
N PRO A 218 -6.08 -29.62 8.43
CA PRO A 218 -7.54 -29.60 8.52
C PRO A 218 -8.05 -28.18 8.80
N GLU A 219 -9.15 -27.78 8.16
CA GLU A 219 -9.73 -26.44 8.32
C GLU A 219 -10.10 -26.11 9.77
N ALA A 220 -10.46 -27.12 10.57
CA ALA A 220 -10.76 -26.98 11.99
C ALA A 220 -9.55 -26.49 12.82
N ASP A 221 -8.33 -26.72 12.33
CA ASP A 221 -7.08 -26.34 12.99
C ASP A 221 -6.50 -25.03 12.45
N TRP A 222 -7.21 -24.35 11.54
CA TRP A 222 -6.73 -23.08 10.98
C TRP A 222 -6.75 -21.98 12.04
N PRO A 223 -5.71 -21.11 12.08
CA PRO A 223 -5.74 -19.93 12.92
C PRO A 223 -6.85 -18.98 12.49
N ASP A 224 -7.49 -18.29 13.44
CA ASP A 224 -8.47 -17.24 13.16
C ASP A 224 -7.79 -15.90 12.80
N ASP A 225 -7.01 -15.92 11.72
CA ASP A 225 -6.35 -14.74 11.14
C ASP A 225 -7.02 -14.26 9.85
N LEU A 226 -6.58 -13.10 9.36
CA LEU A 226 -7.14 -12.52 8.15
C LEU A 226 -6.88 -13.41 6.92
N LEU A 227 -5.76 -14.14 6.83
CA LEU A 227 -5.51 -15.03 5.69
C LEU A 227 -6.50 -16.21 5.67
N SER A 228 -6.72 -16.89 6.79
CA SER A 228 -7.70 -17.97 6.91
C SER A 228 -9.10 -17.48 6.59
N ARG A 229 -9.47 -16.30 7.09
CA ARG A 229 -10.75 -15.65 6.78
C ARG A 229 -10.90 -15.32 5.29
N LEU A 230 -9.84 -14.83 4.63
CA LEU A 230 -9.84 -14.57 3.19
C LEU A 230 -9.89 -15.87 2.36
N MET A 231 -9.21 -16.93 2.81
CA MET A 231 -9.28 -18.25 2.17
C MET A 231 -10.69 -18.86 2.23
N ASN A 232 -11.43 -18.58 3.30
CA ASN A 232 -12.83 -19.00 3.48
C ASN A 232 -13.85 -18.04 2.89
N ALA A 233 -13.46 -16.82 2.54
CA ALA A 233 -14.35 -15.87 1.89
C ALA A 233 -14.86 -16.45 0.55
N ARG A 234 -16.15 -16.22 0.29
CA ARG A 234 -16.83 -16.57 -0.95
C ARG A 234 -17.56 -15.36 -1.47
N ASP A 235 -17.56 -15.20 -2.78
CA ASP A 235 -18.35 -14.17 -3.44
C ASP A 235 -19.84 -14.46 -3.23
N GLU A 236 -20.61 -13.48 -2.76
CA GLU A 236 -22.05 -13.67 -2.51
C GLU A 236 -22.86 -13.87 -3.80
N GLU A 237 -22.38 -13.36 -4.94
CA GLU A 237 -23.07 -13.40 -6.22
C GLU A 237 -22.66 -14.62 -7.04
N THR A 238 -21.37 -14.97 -7.06
CA THR A 238 -20.86 -16.11 -7.84
C THR A 238 -20.61 -17.38 -7.02
N GLY A 239 -20.53 -17.27 -5.69
CA GLY A 239 -20.17 -18.38 -4.79
C GLY A 239 -18.69 -18.77 -4.87
N GLU A 240 -17.89 -18.12 -5.71
CA GLU A 240 -16.50 -18.50 -5.96
C GLU A 240 -15.56 -18.04 -4.83
N PRO A 241 -14.53 -18.84 -4.50
CA PRO A 241 -13.47 -18.43 -3.59
C PRO A 241 -12.53 -17.40 -4.23
N MET A 242 -11.77 -16.71 -3.38
CA MET A 242 -10.62 -15.93 -3.86
C MET A 242 -9.55 -16.87 -4.43
N THR A 243 -9.01 -16.51 -5.61
CA THR A 243 -7.90 -17.25 -6.20
C THR A 243 -6.62 -17.07 -5.38
N GLU A 244 -5.68 -18.00 -5.47
CA GLU A 244 -4.41 -17.88 -4.75
C GLU A 244 -3.61 -16.64 -5.14
N LEU A 245 -3.64 -16.27 -6.43
CA LEU A 245 -3.03 -15.02 -6.91
C LEU A 245 -3.63 -13.81 -6.21
N LEU A 246 -4.96 -13.79 -6.09
CA LEU A 246 -5.65 -12.69 -5.43
C LEU A 246 -5.40 -12.67 -3.92
N LEU A 247 -5.38 -13.82 -3.25
CA LEU A 247 -5.02 -13.91 -1.83
C LEU A 247 -3.63 -13.33 -1.56
N ARG A 248 -2.66 -13.65 -2.42
CA ARG A 248 -1.31 -13.10 -2.34
C ARG A 248 -1.30 -11.59 -2.58
N ASP A 249 -1.95 -11.14 -3.63
CA ASP A 249 -1.99 -9.72 -4.03
C ASP A 249 -2.66 -8.85 -2.94
N GLU A 250 -3.74 -9.33 -2.31
CA GLU A 250 -4.36 -8.65 -1.16
C GLU A 250 -3.49 -8.69 0.10
N SER A 251 -2.79 -9.81 0.34
CA SER A 251 -1.87 -9.90 1.48
C SER A 251 -0.74 -8.87 1.37
N ILE A 252 -0.16 -8.71 0.17
CA ILE A 252 0.87 -7.69 -0.08
C ILE A 252 0.27 -6.29 0.01
N THR A 253 -0.96 -6.10 -0.50
CA THR A 253 -1.67 -4.82 -0.42
C THR A 253 -1.78 -4.36 1.02
N ILE A 254 -2.31 -5.19 1.92
CA ILE A 254 -2.47 -4.87 3.34
C ILE A 254 -1.11 -4.57 3.98
N CYS A 255 -0.10 -5.43 3.77
CA CYS A 255 1.24 -5.22 4.33
C CYS A 255 1.92 -3.94 3.80
N SER A 256 1.68 -3.56 2.54
CA SER A 256 2.28 -2.36 1.95
C SER A 256 1.72 -1.05 2.52
N THR A 257 0.50 -1.07 3.09
CA THR A 257 -0.11 0.13 3.67
C THR A 257 0.50 0.56 5.01
N SER A 258 1.15 -0.36 5.73
CA SER A 258 1.82 -0.06 7.00
C SER A 258 3.20 0.58 6.82
N THR A 259 3.71 0.55 5.59
CA THR A 259 5.01 1.13 5.28
C THR A 259 4.82 2.64 5.08
N PRO A 260 5.50 3.52 5.83
CA PRO A 260 5.43 4.94 5.59
C PRO A 260 5.88 5.22 4.16
N ARG A 261 5.23 6.18 3.50
CA ARG A 261 5.78 6.75 2.28
C ARG A 261 7.07 7.48 2.67
N VAL A 262 8.20 6.80 2.53
CA VAL A 262 9.51 7.44 2.67
C VAL A 262 9.63 8.43 1.51
N GLY A 263 9.44 9.71 1.82
CA GLY A 263 9.63 10.84 0.91
C GLY A 263 8.35 11.63 0.63
N ALA A 264 8.19 12.73 1.37
CA ALA A 264 7.73 14.00 0.84
C ALA A 264 8.82 15.04 1.11
#